data_AF-A0A970Q0F6-F1
#
_entry.id   AF-A0A970Q0F6-F1
#
_cell.length_a   1.000
_cell.length_b   1.000
_cell.length_c   1.000
_cell.angle_alpha   90.00
_cell.angle_beta   90.00
_cell.angle_gamma   90.00
#
_symmetry.space_group_name_H-M   'P 1'
#
loop_
_entity.id
_entity.type
_entity.pdbx_description
1 polymer ?
#
loop_
_entity_poly.entity_id
_entity_poly.type
_entity_poly.pdbx_seq_one_letter_code
_entity_poly.pdbx_strand_id
1 'polypeptide(L)'
;MFKFDKEKLEQQANKLVQKSGDLMESGKIRLNITNLEKEINTFKSELGNTLYKAYKDGGEVESELQVLCRKIDEKYEEIEKLQQQLDELKNKE
;
A
#
# COMPACT_ATOMS: atom_id res chain seq x y z
N MET A 1 -13.08 20.20 45.83
CA MET A 1 -13.14 18.72 45.77
C MET A 1 -13.12 18.34 44.30
N PHE A 2 -11.96 17.94 43.75
CA PHE A 2 -11.90 17.41 42.39
C PHE A 2 -12.67 16.08 42.40
N LYS A 3 -13.84 16.03 41.77
CA LYS A 3 -14.56 14.78 41.56
C LYS A 3 -13.78 13.97 40.53
N PHE A 4 -13.29 12.81 40.97
CA PHE A 4 -12.53 11.89 40.15
C PHE A 4 -13.54 11.10 39.29
N ASP A 5 -13.82 11.59 38.07
CA ASP A 5 -14.75 10.93 37.15
C ASP A 5 -14.09 9.70 36.51
N LYS A 6 -14.28 8.55 37.18
CA LYS A 6 -13.81 7.24 36.72
C LYS A 6 -14.27 6.93 35.29
N GLU A 7 -15.51 7.27 34.95
CA GLU A 7 -16.07 7.07 33.60
C GLU A 7 -15.33 7.88 32.53
N LYS A 8 -14.94 9.12 32.85
CA LYS A 8 -14.17 9.98 31.93
C LYS A 8 -12.75 9.47 31.72
N LEU A 9 -12.16 8.81 32.72
CA LEU A 9 -10.86 8.15 32.60
C LEU A 9 -10.95 6.86 31.76
N GLU A 10 -11.98 6.05 31.98
CA GLU A 10 -12.22 4.83 31.18
C GLU A 10 -12.48 5.17 29.71
N GLN A 11 -13.28 6.21 29.42
CA GLN A 11 -13.48 6.69 28.05
C GLN A 11 -12.19 7.19 27.40
N GLN A 12 -11.33 7.91 28.13
CA GLN A 12 -10.04 8.35 27.61
C GLN A 12 -9.10 7.18 27.36
N ALA A 13 -9.05 6.20 28.26
CA ALA A 13 -8.26 4.98 28.08
C ALA A 13 -8.72 4.20 26.85
N ASN A 14 -10.03 4.01 26.66
CA ASN A 14 -10.58 3.33 25.47
C ASN A 14 -10.22 4.06 24.17
N LYS A 15 -10.32 5.40 24.13
CA LYS A 15 -9.91 6.19 22.96
C LYS A 15 -8.41 6.07 22.66
N LEU A 16 -7.57 6.04 23.68
CA LEU A 16 -6.12 5.87 23.51
C LEU A 16 -5.77 4.48 22.96
N VAL A 17 -6.43 3.42 23.46
CA VAL A 17 -6.25 2.06 22.96
C VAL A 17 -6.70 1.96 21.50
N GLN A 18 -7.88 2.48 21.17
CA GLN A 18 -8.40 2.49 19.80
C GLN A 18 -7.45 3.22 18.85
N LYS A 19 -7.05 4.45 19.19
CA LYS A 19 -6.12 5.25 18.38
C LYS A 19 -4.76 4.56 18.17
N SER A 20 -4.27 3.86 19.18
CA SER A 20 -3.03 3.07 19.07
C SER A 20 -3.19 1.90 18.11
N GLY A 21 -4.36 1.24 18.10
CA GLY A 21 -4.71 0.20 17.13
C GLY A 21 -4.75 0.73 15.70
N ASP A 22 -5.44 1.85 15.47
CA ASP A 22 -5.56 2.48 14.15
C ASP A 22 -4.20 2.93 13.59
N LEU A 23 -3.32 3.46 14.46
CA LEU A 23 -1.94 3.81 14.09
C LEU A 23 -1.14 2.58 13.64
N MET A 24 -1.26 1.46 14.37
CA MET A 24 -0.58 0.22 14.02
C MET A 24 -1.10 -0.36 12.70
N GLU A 25 -2.42 -0.35 12.48
CA GLU A 25 -3.03 -0.83 11.25
C GLU A 25 -2.63 0.03 10.04
N SER A 26 -2.74 1.36 10.16
CA SER A 26 -2.32 2.28 9.11
C SER A 26 -0.83 2.15 8.78
N GLY A 27 0.02 1.89 9.78
CA GLY A 27 1.45 1.61 9.58
C GLY A 27 1.70 0.37 8.72
N LYS A 28 0.98 -0.73 8.98
CA LYS A 28 1.06 -1.95 8.17
C LYS A 28 0.63 -1.71 6.72
N ILE A 29 -0.47 -1.01 6.52
CA ILE A 29 -0.98 -0.71 5.17
C ILE A 29 0.05 0.12 4.39
N ARG A 30 0.66 1.14 5.02
CA ARG A 30 1.72 1.96 4.40
C ARG A 30 2.94 1.13 4.00
N LEU A 31 3.39 0.21 4.86
CA LEU A 31 4.48 -0.70 4.54
C LEU A 31 4.15 -1.60 3.33
N ASN A 32 2.91 -2.10 3.26
CA ASN A 32 2.47 -2.89 2.12
C ASN A 32 2.50 -2.08 0.82
N ILE A 33 1.97 -0.85 0.82
CA ILE A 33 2.04 0.07 -0.33
C ILE A 33 3.49 0.27 -0.77
N THR A 34 4.41 0.57 0.16
CA THR A 34 5.84 0.75 -0.15
C THR A 34 6.46 -0.51 -0.76
N ASN A 35 6.06 -1.70 -0.35
CA ASN A 35 6.53 -2.94 -0.94
C ASN A 35 5.99 -3.14 -2.37
N LEU A 36 4.70 -2.88 -2.59
CA LEU A 36 4.09 -2.94 -3.92
C LEU A 36 4.73 -1.93 -4.89
N GLU A 37 5.05 -0.72 -4.43
CA GLU A 37 5.77 0.28 -5.22
C GLU A 37 7.17 -0.21 -5.65
N LYS A 38 7.88 -0.93 -4.77
CA LYS A 38 9.17 -1.55 -5.09
C LYS A 38 9.02 -2.68 -6.12
N GLU A 39 7.98 -3.50 -6.00
CA GLU A 39 7.66 -4.54 -7.00
C GLU A 39 7.37 -3.92 -8.37
N ILE A 40 6.56 -2.86 -8.43
CA ILE A 40 6.29 -2.11 -9.67
C ILE A 40 7.59 -1.60 -10.30
N ASN A 41 8.48 -1.00 -9.50
CA ASN A 41 9.77 -0.51 -10.01
C ASN A 41 10.66 -1.65 -10.55
N THR A 42 10.58 -2.83 -9.92
CA THR A 42 11.29 -4.03 -10.38
C THR A 42 10.74 -4.49 -11.73
N PHE A 43 9.42 -4.61 -11.88
CA PHE A 43 8.78 -4.99 -13.14
C PHE A 43 9.02 -3.98 -14.26
N LYS A 44 9.01 -2.66 -13.96
CA LYS A 44 9.37 -1.63 -14.94
C LYS A 44 10.81 -1.74 -15.41
N SER A 45 11.74 -2.06 -14.50
CA SER A 45 13.14 -2.30 -14.84
C SER A 45 13.30 -3.54 -15.71
N GLU A 46 12.59 -4.63 -15.37
CA GLU A 46 12.55 -5.86 -16.17
C GLU A 46 11.97 -5.60 -17.56
N LEU A 47 10.90 -4.81 -17.66
CA LEU A 47 10.28 -4.41 -18.92
C LEU A 47 11.28 -3.67 -19.83
N GLY A 48 12.00 -2.68 -19.28
CA GLY A 48 13.04 -1.97 -20.03
C GLY A 48 14.19 -2.87 -20.47
N ASN A 49 14.62 -3.80 -19.61
CA ASN A 49 15.66 -4.78 -19.94
C ASN A 49 15.22 -5.73 -21.05
N THR A 50 13.98 -6.23 -21.00
CA THR A 50 13.40 -7.12 -22.01
C THR A 50 13.31 -6.42 -23.36
N LEU A 51 12.80 -5.18 -23.38
CA LEU A 51 12.71 -4.38 -24.60
C LEU A 51 14.10 -4.10 -25.20
N TYR A 52 15.09 -3.74 -24.37
CA TYR A 52 16.44 -3.47 -24.85
C TYR A 52 17.13 -4.71 -25.44
N LYS A 53 16.96 -5.88 -24.81
CA LYS A 53 17.45 -7.16 -25.35
C LYS A 53 16.81 -7.47 -26.70
N ALA A 54 15.50 -7.35 -26.81
CA ALA A 54 14.77 -7.56 -28.06
C ALA A 54 15.29 -6.68 -29.20
N TYR A 55 15.49 -5.38 -28.92
CA TYR A 55 16.08 -4.43 -29.86
C TYR A 55 17.48 -4.86 -30.31
N LYS A 56 18.32 -5.36 -29.40
CA LYS A 56 19.68 -5.82 -29.71
C LYS A 56 19.70 -7.10 -30.55
N ASP A 57 18.77 -8.00 -30.30
CA ASP A 57 18.71 -9.33 -30.93
C ASP A 57 17.82 -9.35 -32.18
N GLY A 58 17.15 -8.22 -32.51
CA GLY A 58 16.21 -8.13 -33.62
C GLY A 58 14.92 -8.93 -33.42
N GLY A 59 14.58 -9.21 -32.15
CA GLY A 59 13.46 -10.06 -31.76
C GLY A 59 12.18 -9.28 -31.43
N GLU A 60 11.06 -10.00 -31.40
CA GLU A 60 9.76 -9.52 -30.95
C GLU A 60 9.51 -9.98 -29.50
N VAL A 61 8.98 -9.09 -28.66
CA VAL A 61 8.75 -9.34 -27.21
C VAL A 61 7.37 -8.87 -26.75
N GLU A 62 6.42 -8.69 -27.68
CA GLU A 62 5.11 -8.11 -27.36
C GLU A 62 4.41 -8.87 -26.23
N SER A 63 4.47 -10.21 -26.24
CA SER A 63 3.82 -11.05 -25.25
C SER A 63 4.39 -10.87 -23.83
N GLU A 64 5.71 -10.80 -23.71
CA GLU A 64 6.43 -10.63 -22.45
C GLU A 64 6.18 -9.24 -21.87
N LEU A 65 6.15 -8.22 -22.74
CA LEU A 65 5.81 -6.85 -22.36
C LEU A 65 4.36 -6.77 -21.85
N GLN A 66 3.41 -7.40 -22.55
CA GLN A 66 2.01 -7.42 -22.12
C GLN A 66 1.85 -8.08 -20.74
N VAL A 67 2.55 -9.18 -20.48
CA VAL A 67 2.52 -9.85 -19.17
C VAL A 67 3.09 -8.95 -18.07
N LEU A 68 4.22 -8.27 -18.33
CA LEU A 68 4.81 -7.35 -17.35
C LEU A 68 3.91 -6.13 -17.08
N CYS A 69 3.29 -5.57 -18.12
CA CYS A 69 2.33 -4.47 -17.97
C CYS A 69 1.14 -4.89 -17.11
N ARG A 70 0.53 -6.05 -17.37
CA ARG A 70 -0.60 -6.54 -16.55
C ARG A 70 -0.24 -6.71 -15.08
N LYS A 71 0.95 -7.26 -14.78
CA LYS A 71 1.43 -7.34 -13.40
C LYS A 71 1.59 -5.98 -12.75
N ILE A 72 2.04 -4.97 -13.48
CA ILE A 72 2.16 -3.59 -12.98
C ILE A 72 0.77 -3.01 -12.69
N ASP A 73 -0.19 -3.21 -13.60
CA ASP A 73 -1.56 -2.72 -13.46
C ASP A 73 -2.25 -3.35 -12.23
N GLU A 74 -2.15 -4.67 -12.07
CA GLU A 74 -2.67 -5.39 -10.89
C GLU A 74 -2.14 -4.82 -9.57
N LYS A 75 -0.86 -4.44 -9.53
CA LYS A 75 -0.23 -3.87 -8.34
C LYS A 75 -0.71 -2.44 -8.08
N TYR A 76 -0.96 -1.66 -9.11
CA TYR A 76 -1.56 -0.33 -8.96
C TYR A 76 -2.99 -0.42 -8.42
N GLU A 77 -3.81 -1.37 -8.91
CA GLU A 77 -5.14 -1.61 -8.35
C GLU A 77 -5.09 -2.02 -6.87
N GLU A 78 -4.10 -2.84 -6.49
CA GLU A 78 -3.90 -3.23 -5.09
C GLU A 78 -3.54 -2.02 -4.22
N ILE A 79 -2.65 -1.15 -4.70
CA ILE A 79 -2.30 0.11 -4.02
C ILE A 79 -3.54 1.00 -3.85
N GLU A 80 -4.37 1.15 -4.88
CA GLU A 80 -5.57 1.98 -4.82
C GLU A 80 -6.54 1.48 -3.73
N LYS A 81 -6.78 0.17 -3.64
CA LYS A 81 -7.60 -0.43 -2.57
C LYS A 81 -7.02 -0.18 -1.18
N LEU A 82 -5.71 -0.29 -1.02
CA LEU A 82 -5.03 -0.02 0.26
C LEU A 82 -5.08 1.46 0.63
N GLN A 83 -5.02 2.37 -0.34
CA GLN A 83 -5.18 3.81 -0.12
C GLN A 83 -6.60 4.15 0.33
N GLN A 84 -7.62 3.53 -0.27
CA GLN A 84 -9.02 3.67 0.18
C GLN A 84 -9.19 3.20 1.63
N GLN A 85 -8.61 2.05 2.01
CA GLN A 85 -8.63 1.55 3.40
C GLN A 85 -7.96 2.54 4.37
N LEU A 86 -6.85 3.17 3.98
CA LEU A 86 -6.21 4.21 4.80
C LEU A 86 -7.10 5.43 5.01
N ASP A 87 -7.84 5.84 4.00
CA ASP A 87 -8.74 6.99 4.11
C ASP A 87 -9.98 6.67 4.94
N GLU A 88 -10.49 5.44 4.85
CA GLU A 88 -11.54 4.95 5.76
C GLU A 88 -11.09 4.95 7.22
N LEU A 89 -9.84 4.53 7.51
CA LEU A 89 -9.29 4.55 8.88
C LEU A 89 -9.15 5.98 9.42
N LYS A 90 -8.76 6.95 8.58
CA LYS A 90 -8.69 8.37 9.00
C LYS A 90 -10.09 8.96 9.26
N ASN A 91 -11.09 8.56 8.47
CA ASN A 91 -12.46 9.07 8.58
C ASN A 91 -13.25 8.41 9.74
N LYS A 92 -12.68 7.42 10.44
CA LYS A 92 -13.23 6.85 11.68
C LYS A 92 -12.92 7.70 12.93
N GLU A 93 -12.06 8.73 12.83
CA GLU A 93 -11.81 9.72 13.89
C GLU A 93 -12.92 10.78 13.99
#